data_AF-A0A852MAW0-F1
#
_entry.id   AF-A0A852MAW0-F1
#
_cell.length_a   1.000
_cell.length_b   1.000
_cell.length_c   1.000
_cell.angle_alpha   90.00
_cell.angle_beta   90.00
_cell.angle_gamma   90.00
#
_symmetry.space_group_name_H-M   'P 1'
#
loop_
_entity.id
_entity.type
_entity.pdbx_description
1 polymer ?
#
loop_
_entity_poly.entity_id
_entity_poly.type
_entity_poly.pdbx_seq_one_letter_code
_entity_poly.pdbx_strand_id
1 'polypeptide(L)'
;GELFHHRRTQLLLVNSLTFGLEVCLAAGITYVPPLLLEVGVEEKFMTMVLGIGPVLGLVFVPLIGSASDHWHSSYGRRRPFIWMLCLGVLLSLFVIPHASSLASLVALNTRPLEIALLILGIGLLDFCGQVCFTPLEALLSDLFQEPDNCRQAFSMYAFMISLGGCIGYLLPAIDWGGSFLAAYLGGQEMCLFSLLAVIFLSCVLATLFVTEEAAPQADVLGGPALKDAPPKPSAPACCSCQLSRSSCLLQARHMMQALRNLCTLVPRLHSLYCRIPKVIRRLFVAELCSWMALMTFMLFYTDFVGEGLYHGVPRAKPGTDARRHYDEGVRMGSLGLFLQCVTSIFFSTIMDRMVKQFGTRAVYLASVVFFPVAASVMCLSHSVIIVTISAALTGFTFSALQILPYTLASLYHHEKQV
;
A
#
# COMPACT_ATOMS: atom_id res chain seq x y z
N GLY A 1 -3.45 33.01 12.30
CA GLY A 1 -4.21 32.78 11.06
C GLY A 1 -3.40 32.00 10.06
N GLU A 2 -2.30 32.59 9.57
CA GLU A 2 -1.52 32.03 8.46
C GLU A 2 -0.78 30.72 8.79
N LEU A 3 -0.16 30.60 9.97
CA LEU A 3 0.52 29.36 10.41
C LEU A 3 -0.43 28.16 10.46
N PHE A 4 -1.68 28.39 10.85
CA PHE A 4 -2.70 27.35 10.94
C PHE A 4 -3.23 26.94 9.56
N HIS A 5 -3.35 27.91 8.64
CA HIS A 5 -3.69 27.63 7.25
C HIS A 5 -2.57 26.84 6.56
N HIS A 6 -1.31 27.23 6.78
CA HIS A 6 -0.14 26.54 6.24
C HIS A 6 -0.05 25.08 6.71
N ARG A 7 -0.22 24.80 8.01
CA ARG A 7 -0.25 23.43 8.54
C ARG A 7 -1.36 22.57 7.94
N ARG A 8 -2.56 23.12 7.72
CA ARG A 8 -3.68 22.39 7.10
C ARG A 8 -3.42 22.09 5.64
N THR A 9 -2.86 23.03 4.90
CA THR A 9 -2.48 22.83 3.50
C THR A 9 -1.39 21.78 3.40
N GLN A 10 -0.39 21.80 4.28
CA GLN A 10 0.65 20.78 4.33
C GLN A 10 0.08 19.38 4.64
N LEU A 11 -0.86 19.29 5.60
CA LEU A 11 -1.55 18.03 5.90
C LEU A 11 -2.34 17.49 4.70
N LEU A 12 -3.04 18.37 3.97
CA LEU A 12 -3.78 18.01 2.77
C LEU A 12 -2.87 17.53 1.65
N LEU A 13 -1.75 18.22 1.41
CA LEU A 13 -0.83 17.89 0.33
C LEU A 13 -0.09 16.57 0.58
N VAL A 14 0.37 16.31 1.81
CA VAL A 14 1.03 15.04 2.17
C VAL A 14 0.06 13.86 2.03
N ASN A 15 -1.20 14.03 2.46
CA ASN A 15 -2.19 12.97 2.34
C ASN A 15 -2.77 12.84 0.91
N SER A 16 -2.61 13.83 0.04
CA SER A 16 -3.01 13.74 -1.37
C SER A 16 -2.24 12.63 -2.11
N LEU A 17 -0.96 12.44 -1.79
CA LEU A 17 -0.18 11.32 -2.35
C LEU A 17 -0.69 9.97 -1.89
N THR A 18 -1.06 9.87 -0.60
CA THR A 18 -1.66 8.66 -0.03
C THR A 18 -2.99 8.32 -0.72
N PHE A 19 -3.83 9.33 -0.97
CA PHE A 19 -5.05 9.18 -1.75
C PHE A 19 -4.76 8.61 -3.16
N GLY A 20 -3.85 9.23 -3.91
CA GLY A 20 -3.53 8.77 -5.28
C GLY A 20 -2.94 7.37 -5.31
N LEU A 21 -2.13 7.01 -4.32
CA LEU A 21 -1.53 5.68 -4.17
C LEU A 21 -2.61 4.61 -3.97
N GLU A 22 -3.56 4.87 -3.07
CA GLU A 22 -4.67 3.96 -2.80
C GLU A 22 -5.61 3.82 -4.00
N VAL A 23 -5.88 4.89 -4.75
CA VAL A 23 -6.64 4.80 -6.01
C VAL A 23 -5.99 3.80 -6.98
N CYS A 24 -4.67 3.86 -7.13
CA CYS A 24 -3.93 2.97 -8.03
C CYS A 24 -3.93 1.52 -7.53
N LEU A 25 -3.73 1.31 -6.23
CA LEU A 25 -3.70 -0.04 -5.64
C LEU A 25 -5.08 -0.69 -5.63
N ALA A 26 -6.14 0.03 -5.26
CA ALA A 26 -7.51 -0.48 -5.28
C ALA A 26 -7.98 -0.82 -6.71
N ALA A 27 -7.63 0.02 -7.70
CA ALA A 27 -7.87 -0.30 -9.11
C ALA A 27 -7.02 -1.49 -9.58
N GLY A 28 -5.79 -1.62 -9.09
CA GLY A 28 -4.91 -2.77 -9.33
C GLY A 28 -5.53 -4.08 -8.84
N ILE A 29 -6.02 -4.13 -7.59
CA ILE A 29 -6.61 -5.32 -6.98
C ILE A 29 -7.79 -5.87 -7.82
N THR A 30 -8.60 -4.98 -8.40
CA THR A 30 -9.79 -5.37 -9.16
C THR A 30 -9.51 -5.67 -10.63
N TYR A 31 -8.53 -5.00 -11.26
CA TYR A 31 -8.26 -5.11 -12.69
C TYR A 31 -7.13 -6.08 -13.05
N VAL A 32 -6.16 -6.29 -12.16
CA VAL A 32 -5.04 -7.21 -12.38
C VAL A 32 -5.47 -8.66 -12.57
N PRO A 33 -6.39 -9.23 -11.74
CA PRO A 33 -6.85 -10.60 -11.92
C PRO A 33 -7.43 -10.91 -13.31
N PRO A 34 -8.43 -10.16 -13.85
CA PRO A 34 -8.94 -10.43 -15.19
C PRO A 34 -7.88 -10.21 -16.28
N LEU A 35 -7.03 -9.18 -16.16
CA LEU A 35 -5.95 -8.90 -17.12
C LEU A 35 -4.95 -10.07 -17.25
N LEU A 36 -4.57 -10.68 -16.12
CA LEU A 36 -3.69 -11.86 -16.12
C LEU A 36 -4.35 -13.09 -16.77
N LEU A 37 -5.65 -13.28 -16.54
CA LEU A 37 -6.41 -14.38 -17.14
C LEU A 37 -6.59 -14.22 -18.65
N GLU A 38 -6.80 -12.99 -19.14
CA GLU A 38 -6.93 -12.69 -20.58
C GLU A 38 -5.65 -13.01 -21.36
N VAL A 39 -4.49 -12.77 -20.74
CA VAL A 39 -3.18 -13.09 -21.32
C VAL A 39 -2.87 -14.60 -21.26
N GLY A 40 -3.69 -15.39 -20.57
CA GLY A 40 -3.61 -16.86 -20.51
C GLY A 40 -2.83 -17.40 -19.32
N VAL A 41 -2.61 -16.59 -18.27
CA VAL A 41 -2.01 -17.07 -17.02
C VAL A 41 -3.03 -17.93 -16.27
N GLU A 42 -2.61 -19.11 -15.79
CA GLU A 42 -3.48 -19.98 -15.00
C GLU A 42 -3.79 -19.34 -13.63
N GLU A 43 -5.02 -19.51 -13.15
CA GLU A 43 -5.53 -18.96 -11.88
C GLU A 43 -4.61 -19.21 -10.67
N LYS A 44 -3.95 -20.38 -10.62
CA LYS A 44 -2.99 -20.72 -9.55
C LYS A 44 -1.75 -19.81 -9.51
N PHE A 45 -1.31 -19.31 -10.67
CA PHE A 45 -0.15 -18.43 -10.76
C PHE A 45 -0.54 -16.97 -10.48
N MET A 46 -1.80 -16.59 -10.74
CA MET A 46 -2.32 -15.26 -10.43
C MET A 46 -2.24 -14.94 -8.93
N THR A 47 -2.72 -15.83 -8.07
CA THR A 47 -2.66 -15.65 -6.61
C THR A 47 -1.21 -15.64 -6.09
N MET A 48 -0.31 -16.41 -6.71
CA MET A 48 1.13 -16.33 -6.42
C MET A 48 1.69 -14.96 -6.78
N VAL A 49 1.35 -14.40 -7.95
CA VAL A 49 1.79 -13.06 -8.37
C VAL A 49 1.30 -11.98 -7.42
N LEU A 50 0.04 -12.04 -7.00
CA LEU A 50 -0.53 -11.11 -6.01
C LEU A 50 0.11 -11.24 -4.62
N GLY A 51 0.63 -12.43 -4.28
CA GLY A 51 1.35 -12.65 -3.03
C GLY A 51 2.79 -12.12 -3.02
N ILE A 52 3.36 -11.77 -4.18
CA ILE A 52 4.76 -11.31 -4.27
C ILE A 52 4.94 -9.96 -3.56
N GLY A 53 4.02 -9.00 -3.72
CA GLY A 53 4.16 -7.68 -3.14
C GLY A 53 4.27 -7.71 -1.61
N PRO A 54 3.35 -8.36 -0.87
CA PRO A 54 3.45 -8.47 0.58
C PRO A 54 4.75 -9.14 1.05
N VAL A 55 5.20 -10.20 0.36
CA VAL A 55 6.45 -10.91 0.68
C VAL A 55 7.66 -9.99 0.47
N LEU A 56 7.70 -9.25 -0.64
CA LEU A 56 8.74 -8.26 -0.88
C LEU A 56 8.66 -7.11 0.14
N GLY A 57 7.45 -6.68 0.50
CA GLY A 57 7.20 -5.67 1.52
C GLY A 57 7.83 -6.04 2.86
N LEU A 58 7.66 -7.28 3.34
CA LEU A 58 8.26 -7.76 4.59
C LEU A 58 9.79 -7.63 4.63
N VAL A 59 10.45 -7.75 3.48
CA VAL A 59 11.92 -7.67 3.37
C VAL A 59 12.37 -6.22 3.18
N PHE A 60 11.75 -5.50 2.25
CA PHE A 60 12.23 -4.20 1.78
C PHE A 60 11.73 -3.04 2.64
N VAL A 61 10.57 -3.15 3.29
CA VAL A 61 10.06 -2.09 4.18
C VAL A 61 11.06 -1.77 5.31
N PRO A 62 11.58 -2.75 6.08
CA PRO A 62 12.58 -2.47 7.11
C PRO A 62 13.90 -1.92 6.55
N LEU A 63 14.31 -2.40 5.37
CA LEU A 63 15.55 -1.96 4.71
C LEU A 63 15.45 -0.51 4.26
N ILE A 64 14.34 -0.14 3.62
CA ILE A 64 14.09 1.23 3.14
C ILE A 64 13.86 2.17 4.30
N GLY A 65 13.15 1.74 5.36
CA GLY A 65 13.01 2.53 6.59
C GLY A 65 14.37 2.87 7.20
N SER A 66 15.22 1.86 7.42
CA SER A 66 16.57 2.08 7.95
C SER A 66 17.46 2.90 7.01
N ALA A 67 17.40 2.67 5.69
CA ALA A 67 18.20 3.42 4.72
C ALA A 67 17.76 4.88 4.64
N SER A 68 16.45 5.13 4.73
CA SER A 68 15.87 6.46 4.77
C SER A 68 16.34 7.22 6.00
N ASP A 69 16.40 6.60 7.18
CA ASP A 69 16.79 7.28 8.41
C ASP A 69 18.25 7.79 8.41
N HIS A 70 19.14 7.20 7.61
CA HIS A 70 20.56 7.58 7.52
C HIS A 70 20.86 8.55 6.36
N TRP A 71 19.86 8.89 5.54
CA TRP A 71 20.06 9.71 4.36
C TRP A 71 19.96 11.21 4.70
N HIS A 72 21.03 11.94 4.39
CA HIS A 72 21.08 13.40 4.57
C HIS A 72 21.23 14.07 3.20
N SER A 73 20.11 14.54 2.63
CA SER A 73 20.08 15.35 1.41
C SER A 73 19.37 16.67 1.64
N SER A 74 19.61 17.64 0.75
CA SER A 74 18.91 18.94 0.74
C SER A 74 17.40 18.82 0.55
N TYR A 75 16.92 17.68 0.03
CA TYR A 75 15.49 17.38 -0.15
C TYR A 75 14.87 16.67 1.07
N GLY A 76 15.59 16.61 2.19
CA GLY A 76 15.18 15.92 3.41
C GLY A 76 15.58 14.44 3.44
N ARG A 77 15.15 13.78 4.53
CA ARG A 77 15.55 12.41 4.88
C ARG A 77 14.71 11.32 4.19
N ARG A 78 13.39 11.52 4.13
CA ARG A 78 12.43 10.51 3.63
C ARG A 78 11.96 10.72 2.19
N ARG A 79 11.91 11.97 1.72
CA ARG A 79 11.32 12.35 0.43
C ARG A 79 12.01 11.73 -0.80
N PRO A 80 13.36 11.62 -0.87
CA PRO A 80 14.00 10.98 -2.02
C PRO A 80 13.54 9.53 -2.24
N PHE A 81 13.32 8.79 -1.14
CA PHE A 81 12.80 7.42 -1.22
C PHE A 81 11.35 7.40 -1.69
N ILE A 82 10.51 8.31 -1.19
CA ILE A 82 9.12 8.46 -1.64
C ILE A 82 9.09 8.75 -3.15
N TRP A 83 9.86 9.72 -3.65
CA TRP A 83 9.90 10.04 -5.08
C TRP A 83 10.38 8.89 -5.96
N MET A 84 11.39 8.14 -5.51
CA MET A 84 11.85 6.95 -6.21
C MET A 84 10.75 5.87 -6.30
N LEU A 85 9.99 5.67 -5.22
CA LEU A 85 8.87 4.71 -5.20
C LEU A 85 7.71 5.21 -6.07
N CYS A 86 7.36 6.50 -6.02
CA CYS A 86 6.36 7.11 -6.89
C CYS A 86 6.74 7.00 -8.37
N LEU A 87 8.02 7.17 -8.71
CA LEU A 87 8.50 6.96 -10.07
C LEU A 87 8.32 5.50 -10.50
N GLY A 88 8.54 4.54 -9.60
CA GLY A 88 8.25 3.11 -9.82
C GLY A 88 6.77 2.85 -10.11
N VAL A 89 5.87 3.46 -9.34
CA VAL A 89 4.41 3.40 -9.59
C VAL A 89 4.06 3.99 -10.95
N LEU A 90 4.55 5.19 -11.30
CA LEU A 90 4.30 5.80 -12.61
C LEU A 90 4.84 4.95 -13.77
N LEU A 91 6.03 4.38 -13.62
CA LEU A 91 6.62 3.47 -14.60
C LEU A 91 5.75 2.22 -14.77
N SER A 92 5.25 1.64 -13.68
CA SER A 92 4.37 0.47 -13.73
C SER A 92 3.04 0.76 -14.45
N LEU A 93 2.41 1.90 -14.17
CA LEU A 93 1.17 2.34 -14.85
C LEU A 93 1.38 2.57 -16.35
N PHE A 94 2.61 2.88 -16.79
CA PHE A 94 2.96 2.97 -18.20
C PHE A 94 3.26 1.60 -18.83
N VAL A 95 4.03 0.75 -18.14
CA VAL A 95 4.47 -0.56 -18.65
C VAL A 95 3.32 -1.54 -18.82
N ILE A 96 2.37 -1.59 -17.87
CA ILE A 96 1.25 -2.54 -17.88
C ILE A 96 0.45 -2.44 -19.19
N PRO A 97 -0.12 -1.29 -19.57
CA PRO A 97 -0.94 -1.20 -20.78
C PRO A 97 -0.11 -1.26 -22.08
N HIS A 98 1.18 -0.91 -22.06
CA HIS A 98 2.06 -0.94 -23.24
C HIS A 98 2.87 -2.24 -23.38
N ALA A 99 2.60 -3.27 -22.59
CA ALA A 99 3.42 -4.49 -22.54
C ALA A 99 3.59 -5.17 -23.92
N SER A 100 2.50 -5.26 -24.70
CA SER A 100 2.50 -5.85 -26.05
C SER A 100 3.32 -5.04 -27.05
N SER A 101 3.23 -3.70 -26.99
CA SER A 101 4.00 -2.79 -27.84
C SER A 101 5.49 -2.83 -27.49
N LEU A 102 5.83 -2.85 -26.19
CA LEU A 102 7.21 -2.98 -25.73
C LEU A 102 7.82 -4.35 -26.09
N ALA A 103 7.03 -5.42 -26.02
CA ALA A 103 7.50 -6.76 -26.39
C ALA A 103 7.83 -6.87 -27.89
N SER A 104 6.99 -6.27 -28.75
CA SER A 104 7.19 -6.31 -30.21
C SER A 104 8.40 -5.48 -30.69
N LEU A 105 8.79 -4.44 -29.95
CA LEU A 105 10.00 -3.65 -30.23
C LEU A 105 11.31 -4.40 -29.93
N VAL A 106 11.29 -5.37 -29.02
CA VAL A 106 12.50 -6.01 -28.49
C VAL A 106 12.76 -7.39 -29.08
N ALA A 107 11.72 -8.21 -29.32
CA ALA A 107 11.90 -9.61 -29.70
C ALA A 107 10.96 -10.09 -30.82
N LEU A 108 11.48 -11.03 -31.64
CA LEU A 108 10.71 -11.77 -32.65
C LEU A 108 9.67 -12.72 -32.04
N ASN A 109 9.86 -13.15 -30.78
CA ASN A 109 8.91 -13.99 -30.05
C ASN A 109 8.24 -13.16 -28.95
N THR A 110 7.08 -12.60 -29.26
CA THR A 110 6.42 -11.55 -28.47
C THR A 110 5.69 -12.06 -27.23
N ARG A 111 5.08 -13.26 -27.32
CA ARG A 111 4.21 -13.84 -26.28
C ARG A 111 4.88 -13.99 -24.90
N PRO A 112 6.04 -14.65 -24.74
CA PRO A 112 6.63 -14.84 -23.41
C PRO A 112 7.17 -13.53 -22.82
N LEU A 113 7.62 -12.61 -23.68
CA LEU A 113 8.15 -11.31 -23.27
C LEU A 113 7.02 -10.38 -22.81
N GLU A 114 5.89 -10.38 -23.50
CA GLU A 114 4.67 -9.66 -23.11
C GLU A 114 4.19 -10.10 -21.73
N ILE A 115 4.06 -11.42 -21.51
CA ILE A 115 3.69 -11.98 -20.19
C ILE A 115 4.70 -11.54 -19.11
N ALA A 116 6.00 -11.62 -19.40
CA ALA A 116 7.03 -11.24 -18.46
C ALA A 116 6.99 -9.75 -18.11
N LEU A 117 6.78 -8.87 -19.09
CA LEU A 117 6.65 -7.42 -18.89
C LEU A 117 5.40 -7.07 -18.10
N LEU A 118 4.28 -7.77 -18.37
CA LEU A 118 3.03 -7.58 -17.63
C LEU A 118 3.19 -7.98 -16.15
N ILE A 119 3.72 -9.17 -15.88
CA ILE A 119 3.98 -9.65 -14.51
C ILE A 119 4.97 -8.71 -13.80
N LEU A 120 6.00 -8.23 -14.50
CA LEU A 120 6.96 -7.27 -13.94
C LEU A 120 6.30 -5.93 -13.62
N GLY A 121 5.44 -5.41 -14.51
CA GLY A 121 4.71 -4.16 -14.29
C GLY A 121 3.77 -4.26 -13.09
N ILE A 122 2.98 -5.33 -13.02
CA ILE A 122 2.08 -5.60 -11.89
C ILE A 122 2.86 -5.75 -10.58
N GLY A 123 3.93 -6.55 -10.58
CA GLY A 123 4.77 -6.75 -9.41
C GLY A 123 5.45 -5.46 -8.95
N LEU A 124 5.87 -4.59 -9.89
CA LEU A 124 6.44 -3.29 -9.58
C LEU A 124 5.40 -2.33 -9.00
N LEU A 125 4.18 -2.30 -9.55
CA LEU A 125 3.07 -1.49 -9.04
C LEU A 125 2.76 -1.86 -7.58
N ASP A 126 2.55 -3.15 -7.32
CA ASP A 126 2.19 -3.65 -6.00
C ASP A 126 3.33 -3.44 -4.99
N PHE A 127 4.57 -3.77 -5.37
CA PHE A 127 5.74 -3.55 -4.55
C PHE A 127 5.96 -2.07 -4.19
N CYS A 128 6.05 -1.20 -5.21
CA CYS A 128 6.29 0.22 -4.97
C CYS A 128 5.12 0.87 -4.24
N GLY A 129 3.88 0.47 -4.55
CA GLY A 129 2.68 0.94 -3.88
C GLY A 129 2.69 0.63 -2.39
N GLN A 130 2.80 -0.66 -2.03
CA GLN A 130 2.78 -1.07 -0.62
C GLN A 130 3.94 -0.48 0.19
N VAL A 131 5.16 -0.49 -0.38
CA VAL A 131 6.35 0.02 0.29
C VAL A 131 6.29 1.54 0.50
N CYS A 132 5.58 2.29 -0.36
CA CYS A 132 5.48 3.74 -0.27
C CYS A 132 4.63 4.22 0.92
N PHE A 133 3.67 3.43 1.40
CA PHE A 133 2.89 3.79 2.60
C PHE A 133 3.77 3.97 3.84
N THR A 134 4.77 3.12 4.05
CA THR A 134 5.62 3.19 5.25
C THR A 134 6.39 4.51 5.40
N PRO A 135 7.15 5.01 4.40
CA PRO A 135 7.80 6.31 4.51
C PRO A 135 6.79 7.47 4.53
N LEU A 136 5.59 7.33 3.96
CA LEU A 136 4.52 8.32 4.08
C LEU A 136 3.99 8.44 5.51
N GLU A 137 3.69 7.32 6.16
CA GLU A 137 3.26 7.26 7.56
C GLU A 137 4.35 7.79 8.50
N ALA A 138 5.61 7.41 8.25
CA ALA A 138 6.75 7.90 9.02
C ALA A 138 6.96 9.41 8.84
N LEU A 139 6.80 9.93 7.62
CA LEU A 139 6.85 11.37 7.34
C LEU A 139 5.70 12.10 8.05
N LEU A 140 4.49 11.56 8.01
CA LEU A 140 3.32 12.13 8.69
C LEU A 140 3.53 12.19 10.21
N SER A 141 4.05 11.12 10.81
CA SER A 141 4.37 11.09 12.24
C SER A 141 5.52 12.03 12.61
N ASP A 142 6.51 12.22 11.74
CA ASP A 142 7.62 13.15 11.99
C ASP A 142 7.13 14.62 11.95
N LEU A 143 6.17 14.94 11.08
CA LEU A 143 5.59 16.28 10.93
C LEU A 143 4.62 16.65 12.07
N PHE A 144 3.91 15.67 12.63
CA PHE A 144 2.88 15.85 13.65
C PHE A 144 3.20 15.04 14.91
N GLN A 145 4.12 15.54 15.73
CA GLN A 145 4.59 14.84 16.93
C GLN A 145 3.64 14.92 18.13
N GLU A 146 2.90 16.04 18.27
CA GLU A 146 1.95 16.22 19.36
C GLU A 146 0.79 15.19 19.25
N PRO A 147 0.36 14.54 20.33
CA PRO A 147 -0.58 13.41 20.25
C PRO A 147 -1.92 13.74 19.60
N ASP A 148 -2.46 14.93 19.89
CA ASP A 148 -3.73 15.39 19.31
C ASP A 148 -3.59 15.74 17.82
N ASN A 149 -2.49 16.37 17.43
CA ASN A 149 -2.22 16.69 16.03
C ASN A 149 -1.87 15.44 15.22
N CYS A 150 -1.11 14.51 15.80
CA CYS A 150 -0.79 13.20 15.23
C CYS A 150 -2.08 12.43 14.91
N ARG A 151 -2.98 12.36 15.90
CA ARG A 151 -4.29 11.71 15.74
C ARG A 151 -5.15 12.36 14.65
N GLN A 152 -5.20 13.69 14.60
CA GLN A 152 -5.90 14.40 13.52
C GLN A 152 -5.25 14.14 12.15
N ALA A 153 -3.92 14.06 12.10
CA ALA A 153 -3.19 13.78 10.88
C ALA A 153 -3.49 12.37 10.35
N PHE A 154 -3.45 11.35 11.22
CA PHE A 154 -3.80 9.98 10.86
C PHE A 154 -5.30 9.79 10.56
N SER A 155 -6.18 10.59 11.18
CA SER A 155 -7.60 10.64 10.81
C SER A 155 -7.78 11.13 9.36
N MET A 156 -7.05 12.18 8.97
CA MET A 156 -7.04 12.67 7.59
C MET A 156 -6.41 11.67 6.61
N TYR A 157 -5.33 10.99 7.03
CA TYR A 157 -4.71 9.90 6.28
C TYR A 157 -5.71 8.77 6.01
N ALA A 158 -6.40 8.27 7.03
CA ALA A 158 -7.40 7.21 6.90
C ALA A 158 -8.61 7.64 6.05
N PHE A 159 -9.01 8.92 6.15
CA PHE A 159 -10.02 9.51 5.27
C PHE A 159 -9.58 9.50 3.80
N MET A 160 -8.34 9.91 3.51
CA MET A 160 -7.77 9.97 2.16
C MET A 160 -7.55 8.59 1.56
N ILE A 161 -7.10 7.60 2.33
CA ILE A 161 -7.07 6.19 1.91
C ILE A 161 -8.48 5.73 1.55
N SER A 162 -9.44 5.90 2.45
CA SER A 162 -10.79 5.42 2.21
C SER A 162 -11.45 6.10 1.00
N LEU A 163 -11.19 7.40 0.79
CA LEU A 163 -11.63 8.12 -0.40
C LEU A 163 -10.97 7.59 -1.68
N GLY A 164 -9.66 7.28 -1.62
CA GLY A 164 -8.93 6.67 -2.72
C GLY A 164 -9.46 5.28 -3.06
N GLY A 165 -9.74 4.46 -2.05
CA GLY A 165 -10.37 3.14 -2.21
C GLY A 165 -11.75 3.23 -2.84
N CYS A 166 -12.61 4.16 -2.40
CA CYS A 166 -13.93 4.39 -3.02
C CYS A 166 -13.81 4.62 -4.53
N ILE A 167 -12.88 5.49 -4.95
CA ILE A 167 -12.66 5.82 -6.36
C ILE A 167 -12.02 4.63 -7.08
N GLY A 168 -10.97 4.04 -6.51
CA GLY A 168 -10.25 2.91 -7.11
C GLY A 168 -11.09 1.65 -7.30
N TYR A 169 -12.04 1.35 -6.42
CA TYR A 169 -13.00 0.24 -6.60
C TYR A 169 -14.12 0.57 -7.59
N LEU A 170 -14.47 1.85 -7.76
CA LEU A 170 -15.52 2.28 -8.68
C LEU A 170 -15.02 2.42 -10.13
N LEU A 171 -13.79 2.86 -10.34
CA LEU A 171 -13.20 3.10 -11.67
C LEU A 171 -13.31 1.85 -12.57
N PRO A 172 -12.94 0.64 -12.11
CA PRO A 172 -13.03 -0.58 -12.93
C PRO A 172 -14.47 -1.09 -13.12
N ALA A 173 -15.42 -0.65 -12.29
CA ALA A 173 -16.84 -1.01 -12.45
C ALA A 173 -17.53 -0.23 -13.58
N ILE A 174 -16.94 0.87 -14.04
CA ILE A 174 -17.44 1.67 -15.16
C ILE A 174 -16.96 1.06 -16.47
N ASP A 175 -17.87 0.86 -17.41
CA ASP A 175 -17.52 0.44 -18.77
C ASP A 175 -16.95 1.63 -19.56
N TRP A 176 -15.62 1.66 -19.69
CA TRP A 176 -14.93 2.69 -20.46
C TRP A 176 -14.96 2.43 -21.97
N GLY A 177 -15.36 1.25 -22.43
CA GLY A 177 -15.33 0.86 -23.84
C GLY A 177 -16.22 1.73 -24.74
N GLY A 178 -17.34 2.25 -24.20
CA GLY A 178 -18.23 3.17 -24.90
C GLY A 178 -17.82 4.65 -24.82
N SER A 179 -16.76 4.98 -24.08
CA SER A 179 -16.31 6.36 -23.92
C SER A 179 -15.51 6.85 -25.13
N PHE A 180 -15.70 8.11 -25.52
CA PHE A 180 -14.90 8.76 -26.58
C PHE A 180 -13.38 8.67 -26.30
N LEU A 181 -13.01 8.62 -25.02
CA LEU A 181 -11.64 8.52 -24.54
C LEU A 181 -11.01 7.15 -24.87
N ALA A 182 -11.76 6.06 -24.75
CA ALA A 182 -11.27 4.73 -25.15
C ALA A 182 -11.07 4.60 -26.66
N ALA A 183 -11.91 5.26 -27.47
CA ALA A 183 -11.74 5.30 -28.92
C ALA A 183 -10.47 6.06 -29.36
N TYR A 184 -10.07 7.10 -28.61
CA TYR A 184 -8.83 7.85 -28.87
C TYR A 184 -7.57 7.13 -28.37
N LEU A 185 -7.64 6.47 -27.20
CA LEU A 185 -6.50 5.82 -26.55
C LEU A 185 -6.26 4.36 -26.98
N GLY A 186 -7.14 3.78 -27.80
CA GLY A 186 -6.94 2.46 -28.39
C GLY A 186 -7.36 1.29 -27.49
N GLY A 187 -8.25 1.49 -26.53
CA GLY A 187 -8.82 0.41 -25.72
C GLY A 187 -9.26 0.82 -24.31
N GLN A 188 -10.00 -0.07 -23.65
CA GLN A 188 -10.48 0.11 -22.29
C GLN A 188 -9.33 0.16 -21.27
N GLU A 189 -8.35 -0.74 -21.41
CA GLU A 189 -7.17 -0.83 -20.53
C GLU A 189 -6.33 0.45 -20.58
N MET A 190 -5.96 0.89 -21.79
CA MET A 190 -5.17 2.11 -22.02
C MET A 190 -5.83 3.35 -21.42
N CYS A 191 -7.15 3.47 -21.57
CA CYS A 191 -7.93 4.56 -20.99
C CYS A 191 -7.86 4.56 -19.45
N LEU A 192 -8.11 3.41 -18.83
CA LEU A 192 -8.11 3.28 -17.37
C LEU A 192 -6.72 3.55 -16.77
N PHE A 193 -5.67 2.91 -17.29
CA PHE A 193 -4.30 3.10 -16.79
C PHE A 193 -3.77 4.51 -17.03
N SER A 194 -4.15 5.17 -18.13
CA SER A 194 -3.79 6.57 -18.37
C SER A 194 -4.49 7.51 -17.40
N LEU A 195 -5.77 7.26 -17.09
CA LEU A 195 -6.51 8.03 -16.09
C LEU A 195 -5.90 7.87 -14.68
N LEU A 196 -5.54 6.64 -14.30
CA LEU A 196 -4.81 6.37 -13.05
C LEU A 196 -3.45 7.09 -13.02
N ALA A 197 -2.70 7.06 -14.13
CA ALA A 197 -1.42 7.76 -14.22
C ALA A 197 -1.57 9.28 -14.08
N VAL A 198 -2.61 9.89 -14.68
CA VAL A 198 -2.90 11.33 -14.54
C VAL A 198 -3.30 11.68 -13.10
N ILE A 199 -4.18 10.89 -12.48
CA ILE A 199 -4.56 11.09 -11.08
C ILE A 199 -3.32 11.02 -10.18
N PHE A 200 -2.53 9.95 -10.31
CA PHE A 200 -1.35 9.76 -9.47
C PHE A 200 -0.29 10.83 -9.72
N LEU A 201 -0.03 11.20 -10.98
CA LEU A 201 0.90 12.27 -11.32
C LEU A 201 0.46 13.61 -10.71
N SER A 202 -0.84 13.92 -10.74
CA SER A 202 -1.37 15.13 -10.11
C SER A 202 -1.12 15.15 -8.59
N CYS A 203 -1.28 14.02 -7.90
CA CYS A 203 -0.99 13.87 -6.48
C CYS A 203 0.51 14.01 -6.17
N VAL A 204 1.38 13.42 -7.00
CA VAL A 204 2.84 13.57 -6.87
C VAL A 204 3.25 15.04 -7.07
N LEU A 205 2.74 15.71 -8.10
CA LEU A 205 3.00 17.13 -8.36
C LEU A 205 2.51 18.01 -7.21
N ALA A 206 1.32 17.74 -6.67
CA ALA A 206 0.81 18.43 -5.47
C ALA A 206 1.78 18.29 -4.29
N THR A 207 2.40 17.12 -4.13
CA THR A 207 3.38 16.85 -3.07
C THR A 207 4.70 17.59 -3.29
N LEU A 208 5.09 17.88 -4.54
CA LEU A 208 6.28 18.68 -4.85
C LEU A 208 6.11 20.16 -4.45
N PHE A 209 4.88 20.68 -4.47
CA PHE A 209 4.58 22.03 -3.98
C PHE A 209 4.64 22.16 -2.45
N VAL A 210 4.84 21.05 -1.73
CA VAL A 210 5.12 21.09 -0.29
C VAL A 210 6.56 21.56 -0.06
N THR A 211 6.75 22.87 0.02
CA THR A 211 7.98 23.46 0.54
C THR A 211 8.09 23.14 2.02
N GLU A 212 9.15 22.44 2.43
CA GLU A 212 9.48 22.34 3.85
C GLU A 212 10.33 23.55 4.22
N GLU A 213 9.87 24.32 5.23
CA GLU A 213 10.80 25.11 6.01
C GLU A 213 11.67 24.13 6.82
N ALA A 214 12.99 24.34 6.79
CA ALA A 214 13.92 23.57 7.58
C ALA A 214 13.51 23.63 9.06
N ALA A 215 13.17 22.49 9.65
CA ALA A 215 13.00 22.42 11.10
C ALA A 215 14.28 22.94 11.78
N PRO A 216 14.20 23.80 12.80
CA PRO A 216 15.37 24.24 13.54
C PRO A 216 16.06 23.01 14.14
N GLN A 217 17.36 22.88 13.90
CA GLN A 217 18.20 21.93 14.63
C GLN A 217 18.02 22.19 16.12
N ALA A 218 17.34 21.29 16.83
CA ALA A 218 17.39 21.26 18.28
C ALA A 218 18.77 20.72 18.67
N ASP A 219 19.67 21.65 18.99
CA ASP A 219 20.87 21.40 19.78
C ASP A 219 20.47 20.62 21.05
N VAL A 220 20.80 19.32 21.11
CA VAL A 220 20.80 18.58 22.37
C VAL A 220 22.25 18.48 22.86
N LEU A 221 22.53 19.42 23.75
CA LEU A 221 23.58 19.49 24.76
C LEU A 221 24.14 18.12 25.24
N GLY A 222 25.44 17.92 25.02
CA GLY A 222 26.41 17.42 26.02
C GLY A 222 26.32 15.98 26.56
N GLY A 223 27.15 15.08 26.04
CA GLY A 223 27.61 13.85 26.71
C GLY A 223 28.87 13.29 26.03
N PRO A 224 29.91 12.85 26.77
CA PRO A 224 31.29 12.85 26.29
C PRO A 224 31.59 11.77 25.25
N ALA A 225 32.33 12.18 24.23
CA ALA A 225 32.92 11.34 23.21
C ALA A 225 33.87 10.31 23.82
N LEU A 226 33.67 9.03 23.51
CA LEU A 226 34.74 8.05 23.53
C LEU A 226 35.19 7.82 22.08
N LYS A 227 36.34 8.41 21.77
CA LYS A 227 37.20 8.11 20.62
C LYS A 227 37.47 6.60 20.58
N ASP A 228 37.38 5.99 19.40
CA ASP A 228 38.46 5.22 18.76
C ASP A 228 37.93 4.39 17.57
N ALA A 229 38.21 4.85 16.34
CA ALA A 229 38.33 4.00 15.15
C ALA A 229 39.17 4.69 14.06
N PRO A 230 40.15 4.01 13.42
CA PRO A 230 41.18 4.59 12.54
C PRO A 230 40.73 4.74 11.06
N PRO A 231 41.54 5.33 10.15
CA PRO A 231 41.06 6.11 9.01
C PRO A 231 40.68 5.30 7.77
N LYS A 232 39.77 5.86 6.96
CA LYS A 232 39.41 5.43 5.59
C LYS A 232 40.62 5.45 4.65
N PRO A 233 40.73 4.48 3.71
CA PRO A 233 41.43 4.69 2.45
C PRO A 233 40.45 5.06 1.33
N SER A 234 40.97 5.92 0.46
CA SER A 234 40.44 6.51 -0.76
C SER A 234 39.98 5.51 -1.84
N ALA A 235 39.01 5.95 -2.64
CA ALA A 235 38.64 5.35 -3.92
C ALA A 235 39.81 5.33 -4.92
N PRO A 236 39.76 4.44 -5.92
CA PRO A 236 40.33 4.73 -7.23
C PRO A 236 39.26 4.77 -8.32
N ALA A 237 39.52 5.66 -9.28
CA ALA A 237 38.78 5.88 -10.50
C ALA A 237 38.99 4.75 -11.54
N CYS A 238 37.95 4.54 -12.36
CA CYS A 238 37.93 4.16 -13.79
C CYS A 238 39.09 3.34 -14.41
N CYS A 239 38.79 2.20 -15.04
CA CYS A 239 38.60 2.07 -16.50
C CYS A 239 38.63 0.61 -17.04
N SER A 240 37.94 0.44 -18.17
CA SER A 240 38.07 -0.59 -19.24
C SER A 240 37.57 -2.03 -19.04
N CYS A 241 36.42 -2.29 -19.68
CA CYS A 241 36.11 -3.37 -20.64
C CYS A 241 36.66 -4.80 -20.40
N GLN A 242 35.77 -5.76 -20.11
CA GLN A 242 35.59 -6.96 -20.93
C GLN A 242 34.15 -7.49 -20.83
N LEU A 243 33.47 -7.48 -21.98
CA LEU A 243 32.20 -8.14 -22.23
C LEU A 243 32.51 -9.58 -22.65
N SER A 244 32.04 -10.61 -21.92
CA SER A 244 31.56 -11.90 -22.46
C SER A 244 31.29 -12.96 -21.38
N ARG A 245 30.10 -13.59 -21.47
CA ARG A 245 29.71 -14.93 -20.97
C ARG A 245 29.90 -15.24 -19.48
N SER A 246 29.05 -14.71 -18.59
CA SER A 246 28.95 -15.21 -17.18
C SER A 246 27.61 -14.90 -16.48
N SER A 247 26.50 -14.77 -17.21
CA SER A 247 25.24 -14.24 -16.65
C SER A 247 24.58 -15.14 -15.59
N CYS A 248 24.72 -16.47 -15.67
CA CYS A 248 24.04 -17.39 -14.74
C CYS A 248 24.73 -17.52 -13.37
N LEU A 249 26.07 -17.59 -13.34
CA LEU A 249 26.84 -17.73 -12.07
C LEU A 249 26.91 -16.43 -11.27
N LEU A 250 26.87 -15.27 -11.94
CA LEU A 250 26.84 -13.96 -11.26
C LEU A 250 25.48 -13.72 -10.61
N GLN A 251 24.39 -14.06 -11.30
CA GLN A 251 23.03 -13.93 -10.77
C GLN A 251 22.77 -14.89 -9.60
N ALA A 252 23.31 -16.10 -9.66
CA ALA A 252 23.31 -17.03 -8.53
C ALA A 252 24.08 -16.49 -7.31
N ARG A 253 25.23 -15.81 -7.51
CA ARG A 253 25.97 -15.14 -6.42
C ARG A 253 25.19 -13.99 -5.80
N HIS A 254 24.56 -13.13 -6.61
CA HIS A 254 23.71 -12.05 -6.12
C HIS A 254 22.50 -12.58 -5.34
N MET A 255 21.87 -13.65 -5.83
CA MET A 255 20.74 -14.30 -5.16
C MET A 255 21.17 -14.99 -3.85
N MET A 256 22.35 -15.62 -3.82
CA MET A 256 22.90 -16.23 -2.60
C MET A 256 23.32 -15.17 -1.55
N GLN A 257 23.84 -14.01 -1.99
CA GLN A 257 24.12 -12.88 -1.11
C GLN A 257 22.85 -12.21 -0.60
N ALA A 258 21.82 -12.06 -1.43
CA ALA A 258 20.50 -11.58 -1.01
C ALA A 258 19.87 -12.53 0.01
N LEU A 259 19.90 -13.85 -0.24
CA LEU A 259 19.39 -14.88 0.67
C LEU A 259 20.18 -14.89 1.99
N ARG A 260 21.51 -14.77 1.94
CA ARG A 260 22.36 -14.67 3.14
C ARG A 260 22.07 -13.41 3.93
N ASN A 261 21.84 -12.27 3.28
CA ASN A 261 21.42 -11.03 3.94
C ASN A 261 20.04 -11.19 4.60
N LEU A 262 19.08 -11.86 3.93
CA LEU A 262 17.78 -12.22 4.48
C LEU A 262 17.91 -13.09 5.74
N CYS A 263 18.74 -14.14 5.67
CA CYS A 263 18.99 -15.05 6.79
C CYS A 263 19.69 -14.36 7.97
N THR A 264 20.48 -13.31 7.73
CA THR A 264 21.03 -12.46 8.81
C THR A 264 20.04 -11.42 9.34
N LEU A 265 18.96 -11.13 8.60
CA LEU A 265 17.94 -10.17 8.97
C LEU A 265 16.99 -10.74 10.03
N VAL A 266 16.61 -12.02 9.90
CA VAL A 266 15.75 -12.74 10.86
C VAL A 266 16.29 -12.70 12.30
N PRO A 267 17.56 -13.06 12.60
CA PRO A 267 18.09 -12.98 13.95
C PRO A 267 18.23 -11.53 14.45
N ARG A 268 18.46 -10.56 13.57
CA ARG A 268 18.46 -9.13 13.93
C ARG A 268 17.07 -8.64 14.30
N LEU A 269 16.04 -8.97 13.52
CA LEU A 269 14.64 -8.67 13.82
C LEU A 269 14.21 -9.33 15.13
N HIS A 270 14.58 -10.60 15.35
CA HIS A 270 14.33 -11.29 16.61
C HIS A 270 15.02 -10.59 17.79
N SER A 271 16.30 -10.22 17.65
CA SER A 271 17.03 -9.47 18.67
C SER A 271 16.39 -8.11 18.97
N LEU A 272 15.91 -7.40 17.94
CA LEU A 272 15.20 -6.12 18.09
C LEU A 272 13.87 -6.33 18.82
N TYR A 273 13.10 -7.33 18.42
CA TYR A 273 11.84 -7.70 19.08
C TYR A 273 12.04 -8.01 20.58
N CYS A 274 13.10 -8.74 20.93
CA CYS A 274 13.44 -9.02 22.33
C CYS A 274 13.80 -7.76 23.14
N ARG A 275 14.40 -6.74 22.50
CA ARG A 275 14.77 -5.46 23.13
C ARG A 275 13.59 -4.49 23.26
N ILE A 276 12.52 -4.64 22.47
CA ILE A 276 11.38 -3.73 22.49
C ILE A 276 10.60 -3.85 23.83
N PRO A 277 10.19 -2.72 24.45
CA PRO A 277 9.38 -2.72 25.66
C PRO A 277 8.10 -3.55 25.54
N LYS A 278 7.66 -4.15 26.66
CA LYS A 278 6.47 -5.02 26.69
C LYS A 278 5.20 -4.36 26.13
N VAL A 279 5.06 -3.04 26.29
CA VAL A 279 3.88 -2.28 25.82
C VAL A 279 3.83 -2.23 24.29
N ILE A 280 4.91 -1.80 23.63
CA ILE A 280 5.01 -1.75 22.16
C ILE A 280 4.90 -3.16 21.57
N ARG A 281 5.48 -4.16 22.24
CA ARG A 281 5.42 -5.56 21.78
C ARG A 281 3.99 -6.10 21.72
N ARG A 282 3.15 -5.77 22.71
CA ARG A 282 1.73 -6.15 22.72
C ARG A 282 0.96 -5.47 21.59
N LEU A 283 1.25 -4.18 21.36
CA LEU A 283 0.65 -3.43 20.25
C LEU A 283 1.04 -4.05 18.90
N PHE A 284 2.31 -4.40 18.69
CA PHE A 284 2.78 -5.06 17.47
C PHE A 284 2.05 -6.38 17.18
N VAL A 285 1.89 -7.25 18.19
CA VAL A 285 1.19 -8.53 18.01
C VAL A 285 -0.29 -8.32 17.72
N ALA A 286 -0.95 -7.41 18.43
CA ALA A 286 -2.35 -7.07 18.17
C ALA A 286 -2.53 -6.56 16.73
N GLU A 287 -1.66 -5.64 16.31
CA GLU A 287 -1.71 -5.04 14.99
C GLU A 287 -1.46 -6.04 13.87
N LEU A 288 -0.46 -6.91 14.03
CA LEU A 288 -0.17 -7.99 13.10
C LEU A 288 -1.38 -8.91 12.91
N CYS A 289 -2.00 -9.35 14.01
CA CYS A 289 -3.17 -10.23 13.95
C CYS A 289 -4.39 -9.53 13.35
N SER A 290 -4.62 -8.26 13.69
CA SER A 290 -5.76 -7.48 13.18
C SER A 290 -5.65 -7.20 11.68
N TRP A 291 -4.49 -6.79 11.19
CA TRP A 291 -4.29 -6.60 9.74
C TRP A 291 -4.30 -7.91 8.97
N MET A 292 -3.77 -8.99 9.53
CA MET A 292 -3.85 -10.32 8.89
C MET A 292 -5.31 -10.75 8.70
N ALA A 293 -6.16 -10.56 9.72
CA ALA A 293 -7.58 -10.86 9.62
C ALA A 293 -8.30 -9.98 8.57
N LEU A 294 -8.00 -8.68 8.58
CA LEU A 294 -8.58 -7.72 7.65
C LEU A 294 -8.14 -7.97 6.20
N MET A 295 -6.86 -8.23 5.94
CA MET A 295 -6.34 -8.54 4.60
C MET A 295 -6.90 -9.84 4.05
N THR A 296 -7.07 -10.86 4.90
CA THR A 296 -7.72 -12.11 4.51
C THR A 296 -9.17 -11.86 4.10
N PHE A 297 -9.89 -11.01 4.84
CA PHE A 297 -11.23 -10.58 4.46
C PHE A 297 -11.22 -9.84 3.12
N MET A 298 -10.38 -8.82 2.94
CA MET A 298 -10.31 -8.04 1.70
C MET A 298 -10.02 -8.90 0.47
N LEU A 299 -9.13 -9.90 0.59
CA LEU A 299 -8.74 -10.76 -0.53
C LEU A 299 -9.80 -11.78 -0.93
N PHE A 300 -10.48 -12.41 0.04
CA PHE A 300 -11.40 -13.53 -0.25
C PHE A 300 -12.88 -13.14 -0.22
N TYR A 301 -13.21 -11.92 0.20
CA TYR A 301 -14.60 -11.50 0.32
C TYR A 301 -15.34 -11.48 -1.02
N THR A 302 -14.72 -10.98 -2.09
CA THR A 302 -15.34 -10.94 -3.43
C THR A 302 -15.61 -12.34 -3.97
N ASP A 303 -14.67 -13.25 -3.75
CA ASP A 303 -14.80 -14.66 -4.17
C ASP A 303 -15.88 -15.36 -3.36
N PHE A 304 -15.95 -15.10 -2.05
CA PHE A 304 -17.02 -15.60 -1.19
C PHE A 304 -18.42 -15.15 -1.66
N VAL A 305 -18.58 -13.89 -2.08
CA VAL A 305 -19.86 -13.41 -2.62
C VAL A 305 -20.14 -14.07 -3.98
N GLY A 306 -19.14 -14.16 -4.87
CA GLY A 306 -19.24 -14.80 -6.19
C GLY A 306 -19.64 -16.28 -6.15
N GLU A 307 -18.88 -17.09 -5.42
CA GLU A 307 -19.11 -18.55 -5.33
C GLU A 307 -20.18 -18.91 -4.28
N GLY A 308 -20.09 -18.32 -3.09
CA GLY A 308 -20.88 -18.72 -1.93
C GLY A 308 -22.33 -18.24 -1.97
N LEU A 309 -22.56 -17.01 -2.43
CA LEU A 309 -23.91 -16.42 -2.47
C LEU A 309 -24.56 -16.50 -3.85
N TYR A 310 -23.79 -16.24 -4.92
CA TYR A 310 -24.32 -16.24 -6.28
C TYR A 310 -24.21 -17.60 -6.98
N HIS A 311 -23.60 -18.59 -6.33
CA HIS A 311 -23.34 -19.92 -6.89
C HIS A 311 -22.62 -19.88 -8.25
N GLY A 312 -21.78 -18.86 -8.45
CA GLY A 312 -20.96 -18.70 -9.63
C GLY A 312 -19.81 -19.70 -9.65
N VAL A 313 -19.32 -20.03 -10.85
CA VAL A 313 -18.15 -20.89 -11.03
C VAL A 313 -17.05 -20.07 -11.71
N PRO A 314 -15.94 -19.73 -11.01
CA PRO A 314 -14.88 -18.91 -11.59
C PRO A 314 -14.25 -19.57 -12.82
N ARG A 315 -14.13 -20.90 -12.82
CA ARG A 315 -13.53 -21.69 -13.91
C ARG A 315 -14.45 -21.92 -15.12
N ALA A 316 -15.70 -21.42 -15.08
CA ALA A 316 -16.60 -21.57 -16.20
C ALA A 316 -16.16 -20.68 -17.38
N LYS A 317 -16.40 -21.14 -18.61
CA LYS A 317 -15.99 -20.41 -19.81
C LYS A 317 -16.69 -19.05 -19.90
N PRO A 318 -16.01 -18.00 -20.42
CA PRO A 318 -16.64 -16.70 -20.66
C PRO A 318 -17.93 -16.84 -21.49
N GLY A 319 -18.99 -16.15 -21.06
CA GLY A 319 -20.30 -16.19 -21.72
C GLY A 319 -21.26 -17.29 -21.25
N THR A 320 -20.82 -18.22 -20.40
CA THR A 320 -21.73 -19.17 -19.73
C THR A 320 -22.49 -18.51 -18.58
N ASP A 321 -23.70 -18.98 -18.29
CA ASP A 321 -24.51 -18.42 -17.19
C ASP A 321 -23.82 -18.61 -15.83
N ALA A 322 -23.12 -19.72 -15.62
CA ALA A 322 -22.32 -19.96 -14.41
C ALA A 322 -21.19 -18.93 -14.22
N ARG A 323 -20.56 -18.46 -15.32
CA ARG A 323 -19.55 -17.40 -15.27
C ARG A 323 -20.18 -16.03 -15.03
N ARG A 324 -21.32 -15.74 -15.66
CA ARG A 324 -22.07 -14.49 -15.43
C ARG A 324 -22.51 -14.33 -13.98
N HIS A 325 -22.96 -15.41 -13.34
CA HIS A 325 -23.32 -15.39 -11.92
C HIS A 325 -22.11 -15.07 -11.03
N TYR A 326 -20.94 -15.62 -11.35
CA TYR A 326 -19.70 -15.28 -10.65
C TYR A 326 -19.34 -13.81 -10.83
N ASP A 327 -19.34 -13.31 -12.07
CA ASP A 327 -18.99 -11.92 -12.37
C ASP A 327 -19.97 -10.93 -11.69
N GLU A 328 -21.27 -11.27 -11.63
CA GLU A 328 -22.28 -10.49 -10.91
C GLU A 328 -22.03 -10.49 -9.39
N GLY A 329 -21.69 -11.64 -8.81
CA GLY A 329 -21.37 -11.75 -7.40
C GLY A 329 -20.07 -11.00 -7.05
N VAL A 330 -19.04 -11.06 -7.90
CA VAL A 330 -17.81 -10.26 -7.74
C VAL A 330 -18.13 -8.77 -7.79
N ARG A 331 -18.99 -8.33 -8.71
CA ARG A 331 -19.45 -6.93 -8.79
C ARG A 331 -20.14 -6.48 -7.50
N MET A 332 -21.00 -7.33 -6.94
CA MET A 332 -21.66 -7.07 -5.65
C MET A 332 -20.69 -7.13 -4.47
N GLY A 333 -19.65 -7.97 -4.55
CA GLY A 333 -18.51 -7.95 -3.63
C GLY A 333 -17.78 -6.60 -3.67
N SER A 334 -17.42 -6.11 -4.86
CA SER A 334 -16.79 -4.79 -5.02
C SER A 334 -17.64 -3.65 -4.47
N LEU A 335 -18.98 -3.72 -4.63
CA LEU A 335 -19.90 -2.78 -3.98
C LEU A 335 -19.79 -2.83 -2.44
N GLY A 336 -19.65 -4.02 -1.86
CA GLY A 336 -19.43 -4.16 -0.42
C GLY A 336 -18.14 -3.52 0.07
N LEU A 337 -17.04 -3.68 -0.66
CA LEU A 337 -15.75 -3.02 -0.37
C LEU A 337 -15.83 -1.50 -0.54
N PHE A 338 -16.55 -1.03 -1.57
CA PHE A 338 -16.86 0.39 -1.71
C PHE A 338 -17.63 0.93 -0.49
N LEU A 339 -18.67 0.23 -0.04
CA LEU A 339 -19.43 0.63 1.15
C LEU A 339 -18.59 0.58 2.42
N GLN A 340 -17.64 -0.36 2.53
CA GLN A 340 -16.65 -0.40 3.61
C GLN A 340 -15.76 0.85 3.61
N CYS A 341 -15.33 1.32 2.44
CA CYS A 341 -14.62 2.60 2.34
C CYS A 341 -15.50 3.78 2.76
N VAL A 342 -16.79 3.79 2.39
CA VAL A 342 -17.75 4.85 2.80
C VAL A 342 -17.95 4.88 4.32
N THR A 343 -18.12 3.73 4.97
CA THR A 343 -18.23 3.70 6.43
C THR A 343 -16.90 4.07 7.10
N SER A 344 -15.75 3.68 6.53
CA SER A 344 -14.43 4.10 7.01
C SER A 344 -14.24 5.61 6.92
N ILE A 345 -14.73 6.26 5.85
CA ILE A 345 -14.82 7.73 5.75
C ILE A 345 -15.64 8.32 6.89
N PHE A 346 -16.82 7.75 7.17
CA PHE A 346 -17.65 8.22 8.27
C PHE A 346 -16.91 8.09 9.61
N PHE A 347 -16.37 6.92 9.92
CA PHE A 347 -15.67 6.66 11.18
C PHE A 347 -14.38 7.46 11.33
N SER A 348 -13.61 7.69 10.27
CA SER A 348 -12.39 8.51 10.33
C SER A 348 -12.69 9.95 10.72
N THR A 349 -13.81 10.54 10.25
CA THR A 349 -14.21 11.91 10.62
C THR A 349 -14.68 12.03 12.06
N ILE A 350 -15.35 11.01 12.61
CA ILE A 350 -15.82 11.01 14.00
C ILE A 350 -14.81 10.43 15.00
N MET A 351 -13.72 9.82 14.52
CA MET A 351 -12.70 9.17 15.35
C MET A 351 -12.15 10.11 16.43
N ASP A 352 -11.96 11.40 16.10
CA ASP A 352 -11.47 12.37 17.07
C ASP A 352 -12.42 12.51 18.28
N ARG A 353 -13.73 12.54 18.02
CA ARG A 353 -14.77 12.63 19.06
C ARG A 353 -14.90 11.34 19.85
N MET A 354 -14.85 10.19 19.17
CA MET A 354 -14.93 8.88 19.81
C MET A 354 -13.77 8.68 20.79
N VAL A 355 -12.55 9.01 20.37
CA VAL A 355 -11.36 8.89 21.23
C VAL A 355 -11.41 9.85 22.41
N LYS A 356 -11.91 11.09 22.23
CA LYS A 356 -12.07 12.04 23.34
C LYS A 356 -13.13 11.62 24.36
N GLN A 357 -14.22 10.98 23.92
CA GLN A 357 -15.32 10.57 24.79
C GLN A 357 -15.07 9.22 25.48
N PHE A 358 -14.57 8.23 24.75
CA PHE A 358 -14.44 6.84 25.23
C PHE A 358 -13.00 6.45 25.54
N GLY A 359 -12.01 7.23 25.09
CA GLY A 359 -10.58 6.92 25.21
C GLY A 359 -10.06 6.00 24.11
N THR A 360 -8.78 6.16 23.74
CA THR A 360 -8.12 5.44 22.64
C THR A 360 -8.20 3.91 22.79
N ARG A 361 -8.02 3.40 24.02
CA ARG A 361 -8.01 1.96 24.29
C ARG A 361 -9.39 1.32 24.10
N ALA A 362 -10.45 1.98 24.56
CA ALA A 362 -11.81 1.44 24.46
C ALA A 362 -12.26 1.39 22.99
N VAL A 363 -11.98 2.44 22.22
CA VAL A 363 -12.32 2.50 20.79
C VAL A 363 -11.57 1.41 20.00
N TYR A 364 -10.28 1.20 20.27
CA TYR A 364 -9.50 0.14 19.61
C TYR A 364 -10.01 -1.27 19.95
N LEU A 365 -10.31 -1.54 21.22
CA LEU A 365 -10.85 -2.84 21.61
C LEU A 365 -12.24 -3.07 21.02
N ALA A 366 -13.09 -2.04 21.00
CA ALA A 366 -14.39 -2.12 20.37
C ALA A 366 -14.28 -2.46 18.88
N SER A 367 -13.36 -1.83 18.14
CA SER A 367 -13.18 -2.09 16.70
C SER A 367 -12.64 -3.49 16.41
N VAL A 368 -11.73 -3.99 17.24
CA VAL A 368 -11.17 -5.35 17.10
C VAL A 368 -12.19 -6.43 17.47
N VAL A 369 -13.06 -6.20 18.45
CA VAL A 369 -14.16 -7.12 18.79
C VAL A 369 -15.30 -7.06 17.77
N PHE A 370 -15.55 -5.88 17.20
CA PHE A 370 -16.61 -5.69 16.21
C PHE A 370 -16.36 -6.48 14.92
N PHE A 371 -15.10 -6.54 14.47
CA PHE A 371 -14.72 -7.24 13.24
C PHE A 371 -15.14 -8.73 13.20
N PRO A 372 -14.76 -9.60 14.17
CA PRO A 372 -15.18 -11.00 14.17
C PRO A 372 -16.68 -11.18 14.34
N VAL A 373 -17.38 -10.25 15.00
CA VAL A 373 -18.85 -10.28 15.07
C VAL A 373 -19.45 -10.05 13.68
N ALA A 374 -18.99 -9.02 12.96
CA ALA A 374 -19.41 -8.75 11.59
C ALA A 374 -19.08 -9.93 10.66
N ALA A 375 -17.86 -10.48 10.75
CA ALA A 375 -17.45 -11.65 9.98
C ALA A 375 -18.30 -12.91 10.29
N SER A 376 -18.64 -13.12 11.56
CA SER A 376 -19.51 -14.25 11.97
C SER A 376 -20.91 -14.10 11.37
N VAL A 377 -21.48 -12.89 11.38
CA VAL A 377 -22.78 -12.62 10.75
C VAL A 377 -22.73 -12.89 9.26
N MET A 378 -21.64 -12.51 8.57
CA MET A 378 -21.47 -12.83 7.14
C MET A 378 -21.49 -14.33 6.89
N CYS A 379 -20.67 -15.10 7.63
CA CYS A 379 -20.54 -16.55 7.43
C CYS A 379 -21.84 -17.31 7.70
N LEU A 380 -22.69 -16.81 8.61
CA LEU A 380 -23.96 -17.44 8.97
C LEU A 380 -25.12 -17.02 8.05
N SER A 381 -24.95 -15.97 7.24
CA SER A 381 -26.04 -15.41 6.43
C SER A 381 -25.96 -15.85 4.97
N HIS A 382 -27.10 -16.28 4.42
CA HIS A 382 -27.25 -16.58 2.98
C HIS A 382 -27.81 -15.39 2.18
N SER A 383 -28.12 -14.26 2.83
CA SER A 383 -28.67 -13.09 2.16
C SER A 383 -27.57 -12.14 1.73
N VAL A 384 -27.55 -11.78 0.44
CA VAL A 384 -26.62 -10.81 -0.14
C VAL A 384 -26.66 -9.49 0.64
N ILE A 385 -27.85 -9.01 1.00
CA ILE A 385 -28.02 -7.73 1.70
C ILE A 385 -27.34 -7.76 3.08
N ILE A 386 -27.52 -8.85 3.84
CA ILE A 386 -26.92 -8.98 5.18
C ILE A 386 -25.40 -9.07 5.10
N VAL A 387 -24.88 -9.84 4.14
CA VAL A 387 -23.43 -9.94 3.89
C VAL A 387 -22.86 -8.58 3.50
N THR A 388 -23.49 -7.86 2.56
CA THR A 388 -23.04 -6.53 2.11
C THR A 388 -23.08 -5.50 3.23
N ILE A 389 -24.14 -5.47 4.05
CA ILE A 389 -24.21 -4.55 5.21
C ILE A 389 -23.14 -4.89 6.23
N SER A 390 -22.95 -6.17 6.55
CA SER A 390 -21.91 -6.61 7.48
C SER A 390 -20.52 -6.24 6.95
N ALA A 391 -20.30 -6.33 5.64
CA ALA A 391 -19.05 -5.97 4.99
C ALA A 391 -18.80 -4.47 5.08
N ALA A 392 -19.81 -3.67 4.78
CA ALA A 392 -19.77 -2.23 4.95
C ALA A 392 -19.38 -1.86 6.39
N LEU A 393 -19.95 -2.53 7.40
CA LEU A 393 -19.66 -2.24 8.80
C LEU A 393 -18.20 -2.49 9.21
N THR A 394 -17.47 -3.38 8.53
CA THR A 394 -16.03 -3.61 8.81
C THR A 394 -15.15 -2.38 8.56
N GLY A 395 -15.67 -1.34 7.90
CA GLY A 395 -14.97 -0.06 7.72
C GLY A 395 -14.70 0.68 9.04
N PHE A 396 -15.45 0.38 10.11
CA PHE A 396 -15.08 0.84 11.46
C PHE A 396 -13.73 0.29 11.88
N THR A 397 -13.52 -1.02 11.72
CA THR A 397 -12.24 -1.68 12.04
C THR A 397 -11.13 -1.17 11.12
N PHE A 398 -11.41 -1.00 9.83
CA PHE A 398 -10.44 -0.47 8.87
C PHE A 398 -9.93 0.93 9.25
N SER A 399 -10.84 1.85 9.59
CA SER A 399 -10.45 3.20 10.03
C SER A 399 -9.72 3.21 11.38
N ALA A 400 -10.15 2.36 12.33
CA ALA A 400 -9.54 2.27 13.65
C ALA A 400 -8.09 1.77 13.61
N LEU A 401 -7.80 0.75 12.79
CA LEU A 401 -6.45 0.20 12.60
C LEU A 401 -5.50 1.20 11.93
N GLN A 402 -6.00 2.08 11.06
CA GLN A 402 -5.17 3.12 10.44
C GLN A 402 -4.84 4.31 11.36
N ILE A 403 -5.61 4.55 12.43
CA ILE A 403 -5.48 5.77 13.25
C ILE A 403 -4.91 5.48 14.64
N LEU A 404 -5.47 4.49 15.33
CA LEU A 404 -5.27 4.30 16.76
C LEU A 404 -3.89 3.73 17.14
N PRO A 405 -3.29 2.79 16.39
CA PRO A 405 -1.95 2.28 16.68
C PRO A 405 -0.88 3.36 16.65
N TYR A 406 -0.93 4.25 15.65
CA TYR A 406 0.00 5.37 15.54
C TYR A 406 -0.22 6.41 16.64
N THR A 407 -1.46 6.68 17.00
CA THR A 407 -1.80 7.52 18.16
C THR A 407 -1.23 6.92 19.45
N LEU A 408 -1.41 5.62 19.68
CA LEU A 408 -0.89 4.92 20.85
C LEU A 408 0.64 4.91 20.90
N ALA A 409 1.30 4.77 19.75
CA ALA A 409 2.74 4.87 19.64
C ALA A 409 3.24 6.29 19.98
N SER A 410 2.60 7.33 19.43
CA SER A 410 2.91 8.73 19.76
C SER A 410 2.73 9.02 21.26
N LEU A 411 1.61 8.60 21.85
CA LEU A 411 1.34 8.74 23.30
C LEU A 411 2.43 8.07 24.14
N TYR A 412 2.85 6.86 23.78
CA TYR A 412 3.91 6.15 24.51
C TYR A 412 5.25 6.89 24.48
N HIS A 413 5.61 7.51 23.35
CA HIS A 413 6.85 8.27 23.22
C HIS A 413 6.79 9.61 23.97
N HIS A 414 5.61 10.22 24.04
CA HIS A 414 5.40 11.49 24.74
C HIS A 414 5.36 11.32 26.26
N GLU A 415 4.72 10.26 26.78
CA GLU A 415 4.65 9.97 28.22
C GLU A 415 6.00 9.55 28.81
N LYS A 416 6.90 8.99 28.00
CA LYS A 416 8.26 8.59 28.42
C LYS A 416 9.24 9.76 28.61
N GLN A 417 8.88 10.96 28.14
CA GLN A 417 9.67 12.18 28.29
C GLN A 417 9.35 12.94 29.59
N VAL A 418 8.48 12.38 30.44
CA VAL A 418 8.20 12.82 31.83
C VAL A 418 8.70 11.74 32.77
#